data_AF-A0A8T5G0G6-F1
#
_entry.id   AF-A0A8T5G0G6-F1
#
_cell.length_a   1.000
_cell.length_b   1.000
_cell.length_c   1.000
_cell.angle_alpha   90.00
_cell.angle_beta   90.00
_cell.angle_gamma   90.00
#
_symmetry.space_group_name_H-M   'P 1'
#
loop_
_entity.id
_entity.type
_entity.pdbx_description
1 polymer ?
#
loop_
_entity_poly.entity_id
_entity_poly.type
_entity_poly.pdbx_seq_one_letter_code
_entity_poly.pdbx_strand_id
1 'polypeptide(L)'
;MLNRFTNITISDIFSNFIFDLELPKNSQINYLKTPRIARISDSKNQMKVVGTGENQRFVLIVQYSYSKNNFNNYFYYLIIIPVLGIITYFVLKKITKKKKTYNKDALTKRQNEILNLVLKNKKITQSMLEKKLNMPKSSLSRNIDSLVKKNIIGKERKGMTNLIFLK
;
A
#
# COMPACT_ATOMS: atom_id res chain seq x y z
N MET A 1 2.46 -26.31 10.37
CA MET A 1 2.93 -27.66 10.01
C MET A 1 1.73 -28.49 9.56
N LEU A 2 1.85 -29.24 8.46
CA LEU A 2 0.78 -30.10 7.96
C LEU A 2 1.01 -31.52 8.47
N ASN A 3 0.03 -32.10 9.16
CA ASN A 3 0.07 -33.47 9.67
C ASN A 3 -0.46 -34.44 8.61
N ARG A 4 0.25 -35.54 8.39
CA ARG A 4 -0.13 -36.61 7.46
C ARG A 4 0.01 -37.98 8.14
N PHE A 5 -0.80 -38.91 7.66
CA PHE A 5 -0.87 -40.27 8.17
C PHE A 5 -0.75 -41.24 6.99
N THR A 6 0.10 -42.24 7.14
CA THR A 6 0.32 -43.30 6.16
C THR A 6 0.22 -44.64 6.88
N ASN A 7 -0.68 -45.50 6.39
CA ASN A 7 -0.86 -46.86 6.89
C ASN A 7 -0.69 -47.83 5.73
N ILE A 8 0.32 -48.69 5.82
CA ILE A 8 0.57 -49.76 4.88
C ILE A 8 0.50 -51.06 5.66
N THR A 9 -0.53 -51.86 5.38
CA THR A 9 -0.75 -53.17 6.00
C THR A 9 -0.92 -54.20 4.91
N ILE A 10 -0.15 -55.29 4.97
CA ILE A 10 -0.27 -56.44 4.07
C ILE A 10 -0.67 -57.65 4.93
N SER A 11 -1.73 -58.34 4.52
CA SER A 11 -2.31 -59.47 5.28
C SER A 11 -1.46 -60.73 5.26
N ASP A 12 -0.58 -60.87 4.28
CA ASP A 12 0.25 -62.05 4.06
C ASP A 12 1.37 -62.15 5.09
N ILE A 13 1.77 -63.39 5.38
CA ILE A 13 2.89 -63.70 6.27
C ILE A 13 4.11 -63.91 5.39
N PHE A 14 5.09 -63.03 5.55
CA PHE A 14 6.36 -63.12 4.83
C PHE A 14 7.37 -63.88 5.66
N SER A 15 8.07 -64.83 5.06
CA SER A 15 9.21 -65.50 5.71
C SER A 15 10.29 -64.48 6.08
N ASN A 16 10.68 -63.62 5.12
CA ASN A 16 11.59 -62.49 5.31
C ASN A 16 11.13 -61.30 4.45
N PHE A 17 11.30 -60.07 4.93
CA PHE A 17 11.06 -58.85 4.15
C PHE A 17 11.98 -57.70 4.57
N ILE A 18 12.21 -56.78 3.63
CA ILE A 18 12.92 -55.52 3.82
C ILE A 18 11.99 -54.40 3.33
N PHE A 19 11.97 -53.29 4.05
CA PHE A 19 11.22 -52.12 3.61
C PHE A 19 12.06 -50.84 3.72
N ASP A 20 11.75 -49.91 2.82
CA ASP A 20 12.34 -48.60 2.75
C ASP A 20 11.25 -47.57 2.51
N LEU A 21 11.10 -46.61 3.44
CA LEU A 21 10.16 -45.51 3.36
C LEU A 21 10.91 -44.18 3.38
N GLU A 22 10.77 -43.42 2.30
CA GLU A 22 11.28 -42.06 2.20
C GLU A 22 10.14 -41.05 2.41
N LEU A 23 10.29 -40.18 3.41
CA LEU A 23 9.33 -39.11 3.70
C LEU A 23 9.64 -37.84 2.89
N PRO A 24 8.67 -36.92 2.73
CA PRO A 24 8.90 -35.63 2.08
C PRO A 24 10.00 -34.82 2.78
N LYS A 25 10.67 -33.92 2.05
CA LYS A 25 11.65 -33.01 2.63
C LYS A 25 11.05 -32.14 3.73
N ASN A 26 11.84 -31.84 4.76
CA ASN A 26 11.46 -31.09 5.95
C ASN A 26 10.28 -31.75 6.71
N SER A 27 10.21 -33.08 6.69
CA SER A 27 9.28 -33.85 7.50
C SER A 27 9.88 -34.20 8.87
N GLN A 28 9.03 -34.25 9.89
CA GLN A 28 9.34 -34.79 11.21
C GLN A 28 8.40 -35.95 11.50
N ILE A 29 8.94 -37.07 11.98
CA ILE A 29 8.15 -38.24 12.37
C ILE A 29 7.56 -37.99 13.75
N ASN A 30 6.25 -38.05 13.86
CA ASN A 30 5.52 -37.90 15.12
C ASN A 30 5.22 -39.26 15.75
N TYR A 31 4.94 -40.28 14.93
CA TYR A 31 4.64 -41.63 15.37
C TYR A 31 5.10 -42.64 14.32
N LEU A 32 5.69 -43.75 14.78
CA LEU A 32 6.14 -44.86 13.95
C LEU A 32 5.76 -46.17 14.63
N LYS A 33 5.00 -47.01 13.93
CA LYS A 33 4.75 -48.41 14.30
C LYS A 33 5.29 -49.30 13.19
N THR A 34 6.22 -50.17 13.56
CA THR A 34 6.85 -51.14 12.67
C THR A 34 6.76 -52.54 13.26
N PRO A 35 6.87 -53.61 12.45
CA PRO A 35 6.79 -54.98 12.94
C PRO A 35 8.03 -55.39 13.76
N ARG A 36 9.17 -54.73 13.53
CA ARG A 36 10.47 -54.99 14.18
C ARG A 36 11.33 -53.71 14.22
N ILE A 37 12.61 -53.86 14.61
CA ILE A 37 13.62 -52.80 14.65
C ILE A 37 13.67 -52.08 13.30
N ALA A 38 13.48 -50.77 13.33
CA ALA A 38 13.64 -49.89 12.19
C ALA A 38 14.75 -48.88 12.49
N ARG A 39 15.58 -48.60 11.51
CA ARG A 39 16.54 -47.51 11.53
C ARG A 39 15.92 -46.28 10.89
N ILE A 40 15.90 -45.19 11.65
CA ILE A 40 15.55 -43.87 11.14
C ILE A 40 16.86 -43.18 10.80
N SER A 41 16.96 -42.64 9.59
CA SER A 41 18.09 -41.81 9.16
C SER A 41 17.59 -40.51 8.58
N ASP A 42 18.32 -39.42 8.85
CA ASP A 42 18.10 -38.13 8.22
C ASP A 42 19.22 -37.90 7.21
N SER A 43 18.86 -37.74 5.95
CA SER A 43 19.80 -37.34 4.90
C SER A 43 19.23 -36.12 4.20
N LYS A 44 19.92 -34.98 4.29
CA LYS A 44 19.57 -33.74 3.57
C LYS A 44 18.13 -33.26 3.85
N ASN A 45 17.71 -33.26 5.12
CA ASN A 45 16.35 -32.92 5.57
C ASN A 45 15.27 -33.87 5.02
N GLN A 46 15.62 -35.11 4.72
CA GLN A 46 14.70 -36.13 4.27
C GLN A 46 14.80 -37.33 5.21
N MET A 47 13.71 -37.59 5.92
CA MET A 47 13.64 -38.70 6.86
C MET A 47 13.42 -39.99 6.09
N LYS A 48 14.24 -40.99 6.40
CA LYS A 48 14.21 -42.30 5.78
C LYS A 48 14.10 -43.38 6.85
N VAL A 49 13.14 -44.28 6.70
CA VAL A 49 12.87 -45.38 7.64
C VAL A 49 13.14 -46.70 6.92
N VAL A 50 14.16 -47.42 7.38
CA VAL A 50 14.56 -48.72 6.83
C VAL A 50 14.41 -49.77 7.90
N GLY A 51 13.81 -50.92 7.58
CA GLY A 51 13.70 -52.01 8.53
C GLY A 51 13.56 -53.38 7.85
N THR A 52 13.65 -54.41 8.68
CA THR A 52 13.51 -55.80 8.25
C THR A 52 12.51 -56.52 9.16
N GLY A 53 11.95 -57.62 8.68
CA GLY A 53 11.09 -58.47 9.48
C GLY A 53 11.00 -59.88 8.92
N GLU A 54 10.58 -60.80 9.77
CA GLU A 54 10.57 -62.22 9.47
C GLU A 54 9.36 -62.88 10.15
N ASN A 55 8.77 -63.87 9.47
CA ASN A 55 7.67 -64.71 9.95
C ASN A 55 6.49 -63.94 10.58
N GLN A 56 6.14 -62.78 10.02
CA GLN A 56 5.05 -61.94 10.52
C GLN A 56 4.37 -61.13 9.41
N ARG A 57 3.19 -60.60 9.74
CA ARG A 57 2.46 -59.67 8.85
C ARG A 57 3.19 -58.33 8.76
N PHE A 58 3.20 -57.74 7.58
CA PHE A 58 3.77 -56.41 7.38
C PHE A 58 2.77 -55.33 7.82
N VAL A 59 3.15 -54.52 8.80
CA VAL A 59 2.39 -53.38 9.30
C VAL A 59 3.33 -52.19 9.50
N LEU A 60 3.15 -51.15 8.69
CA LEU A 60 3.88 -49.89 8.78
C LEU A 60 2.89 -48.74 8.95
N ILE A 61 2.92 -48.11 10.13
CA ILE A 61 2.11 -46.92 10.42
C ILE A 61 3.07 -45.77 10.68
N VAL A 62 2.97 -44.71 9.88
CA VAL A 62 3.80 -43.51 10.03
C VAL A 62 2.91 -42.28 10.08
N GLN A 63 3.04 -41.53 11.17
CA GLN A 63 2.50 -40.18 11.28
C GLN A 63 3.66 -39.21 11.19
N TYR A 64 3.58 -38.26 10.26
CA TYR A 64 4.61 -37.26 10.09
C TYR A 64 4.00 -35.88 9.90
N SER A 65 4.71 -34.85 10.32
CA SER A 65 4.41 -33.46 10.02
C SER A 65 5.44 -32.94 9.01
N TYR A 66 5.06 -32.01 8.13
CA TYR A 66 6.07 -31.30 7.33
C TYR A 66 5.83 -29.79 7.32
N SER A 67 6.92 -29.03 7.29
CA SER A 67 6.85 -27.58 7.13
C SER A 67 6.87 -27.22 5.66
N LYS A 68 5.74 -26.71 5.15
CA LYS A 68 5.71 -26.07 3.84
C LYS A 68 6.31 -24.67 4.01
N ASN A 69 7.62 -24.53 3.86
CA ASN A 69 8.32 -23.23 3.88
C ASN A 69 8.03 -22.34 2.65
N ASN A 70 6.93 -22.60 1.91
CA ASN A 70 6.52 -21.77 0.79
C ASN A 70 5.55 -20.68 1.25
N PHE A 71 5.98 -19.86 2.21
CA PHE A 71 5.49 -18.49 2.23
C PHE A 71 6.23 -17.75 1.13
N ASN A 72 5.80 -17.98 -0.12
CA ASN A 72 6.19 -17.07 -1.18
C ASN A 72 5.71 -15.70 -0.73
N ASN A 73 6.65 -14.78 -0.62
CA ASN A 73 6.46 -13.43 -0.09
C ASN A 73 5.46 -12.58 -0.89
N TYR A 74 4.69 -13.14 -1.83
CA TYR A 74 3.70 -12.43 -2.62
C TYR A 74 2.66 -11.65 -1.80
N PHE A 75 2.47 -12.01 -0.53
CA PHE A 75 1.59 -11.28 0.38
C PHE A 75 2.02 -9.82 0.60
N TYR A 76 3.32 -9.49 0.51
CA TYR A 76 3.74 -8.09 0.65
C TYR A 76 3.25 -7.23 -0.54
N TYR A 77 3.15 -7.80 -1.74
CA TYR A 77 2.68 -7.05 -2.91
C TYR A 77 1.22 -6.62 -2.77
N LEU A 78 0.39 -7.41 -2.06
CA LEU A 78 -1.00 -7.04 -1.76
C LEU A 78 -1.09 -5.75 -0.94
N ILE A 79 -0.08 -5.44 -0.13
CA ILE A 79 -0.03 -4.23 0.70
C ILE A 79 0.69 -3.09 -0.04
N ILE A 80 1.77 -3.37 -0.78
CA ILE A 80 2.58 -2.35 -1.43
C ILE A 80 1.85 -1.66 -2.59
N ILE A 81 1.13 -2.41 -3.42
CA ILE A 81 0.42 -1.88 -4.61
C ILE A 81 -0.61 -0.79 -4.23
N PRO A 82 -1.54 -1.01 -3.26
CA PRO A 82 -2.51 0.02 -2.91
C PRO A 82 -1.86 1.25 -2.24
N VAL A 83 -0.81 1.05 -1.45
CA VAL A 83 -0.08 2.17 -0.81
C VAL A 83 0.57 3.08 -1.86
N LEU A 84 1.21 2.50 -2.88
CA LEU A 84 1.76 3.27 -4.01
C LEU A 84 0.67 4.00 -4.81
N GLY A 85 -0.49 3.36 -5.02
CA GLY A 85 -1.65 3.99 -5.66
C GLY A 85 -2.18 5.21 -4.91
N ILE A 86 -2.24 5.12 -3.57
CA ILE A 86 -2.69 6.24 -2.73
C ILE A 86 -1.68 7.41 -2.80
N ILE A 87 -0.39 7.11 -2.66
CA ILE A 87 0.67 8.14 -2.70
C ILE A 87 0.65 8.88 -4.04
N THR A 88 0.62 8.13 -5.16
CA THR A 88 0.58 8.72 -6.51
C THR A 88 -0.66 9.58 -6.73
N TYR A 89 -1.83 9.13 -6.28
CA TYR A 89 -3.07 9.92 -6.33
C TYR A 89 -2.94 11.28 -5.60
N PHE A 90 -2.39 11.29 -4.37
CA PHE A 90 -2.20 12.53 -3.61
C PHE A 90 -1.20 13.49 -4.25
N VAL A 91 -0.10 12.96 -4.82
CA VAL A 91 0.90 13.77 -5.53
C VAL A 91 0.27 14.44 -6.75
N LEU A 92 -0.44 13.68 -7.59
CA LEU A 92 -1.11 14.22 -8.78
C LEU A 92 -2.17 15.26 -8.43
N LYS A 93 -2.97 15.02 -7.38
CA LYS A 93 -3.98 15.98 -6.90
C LYS A 93 -3.38 17.30 -6.40
N LYS A 94 -2.15 17.29 -5.89
CA LYS A 94 -1.47 18.50 -5.40
C LYS A 94 -1.00 19.41 -6.55
N ILE A 95 -0.65 18.81 -7.69
CA ILE A 95 -0.09 19.53 -8.85
C ILE A 95 -1.18 20.25 -9.66
N THR A 96 -2.44 19.78 -9.61
CA THR A 96 -3.55 20.37 -10.39
C THR A 96 -4.14 21.67 -9.82
N LYS A 97 -3.58 22.25 -8.76
CA LYS A 97 -3.83 23.67 -8.41
C LYS A 97 -3.15 24.58 -9.45
N LYS A 98 -3.64 24.56 -10.69
CA LYS A 98 -3.24 25.44 -11.78
C LYS A 98 -3.39 26.89 -11.30
N LYS A 99 -2.28 27.65 -11.30
CA LYS A 99 -2.34 29.11 -11.24
C LYS A 99 -3.24 29.56 -12.40
N LYS A 100 -4.41 30.13 -12.11
CA LYS A 100 -5.28 30.67 -13.16
C LYS A 100 -4.53 31.76 -13.91
N THR A 101 -4.15 31.48 -15.15
CA THR A 101 -3.61 32.44 -16.10
C THR A 101 -4.76 33.33 -16.57
N TYR A 102 -4.89 34.50 -15.97
CA TYR A 102 -5.74 35.55 -16.51
C TYR A 102 -4.99 36.28 -17.62
N ASN A 103 -5.70 36.68 -18.68
CA ASN A 103 -5.12 37.48 -19.75
C ASN A 103 -4.84 38.90 -19.21
N LYS A 104 -3.56 39.21 -18.97
CA LYS A 104 -3.12 40.52 -18.46
C LYS A 104 -3.44 41.67 -19.41
N ASP A 105 -3.54 41.39 -20.71
CA ASP A 105 -3.73 42.40 -21.74
C ASP A 105 -5.20 42.90 -21.77
N ALA A 106 -6.12 42.16 -21.15
CA ALA A 106 -7.53 42.55 -21.01
C ALA A 106 -7.81 43.45 -19.77
N LEU A 107 -6.78 43.88 -19.05
CA LEU A 107 -6.90 44.71 -17.85
C LEU A 107 -6.51 46.16 -18.14
N THR A 108 -7.29 47.10 -17.62
CA THR A 108 -6.93 48.52 -17.66
C THR A 108 -5.70 48.78 -16.78
N LYS A 109 -4.98 49.89 -17.02
CA LYS A 109 -3.82 50.28 -16.22
C LYS A 109 -4.12 50.28 -14.71
N ARG A 110 -5.25 50.86 -14.30
CA ARG A 110 -5.71 50.88 -12.90
C ARG A 110 -6.00 49.48 -12.34
N GLN A 111 -6.59 48.59 -13.15
CA GLN A 111 -6.82 47.19 -12.75
C GLN A 111 -5.50 46.44 -12.53
N ASN A 112 -4.53 46.67 -13.40
CA ASN A 112 -3.19 46.09 -13.28
C ASN A 112 -2.45 46.60 -12.03
N GLU A 113 -2.55 47.89 -11.70
CA GLU A 113 -1.97 48.46 -10.47
C GLU A 113 -2.57 47.82 -9.20
N ILE A 114 -3.90 47.66 -9.15
CA ILE A 114 -4.58 46.97 -8.04
C ILE A 114 -4.09 45.53 -7.93
N LEU A 115 -4.07 44.81 -9.05
CA LEU A 115 -3.67 43.41 -9.11
C LEU A 115 -2.21 43.22 -8.64
N ASN A 116 -1.29 44.10 -9.06
CA ASN A 116 0.11 44.08 -8.66
C ASN A 116 0.27 44.26 -7.14
N LEU A 117 -0.52 45.14 -6.53
CA LEU A 117 -0.53 45.29 -5.07
C LEU A 117 -1.09 44.04 -4.37
N VAL A 118 -2.15 43.43 -4.90
CA VAL A 118 -2.69 42.19 -4.33
C VAL A 118 -1.70 41.03 -4.47
N LEU A 119 -1.01 40.90 -5.61
CA LEU A 119 0.05 39.91 -5.84
C LEU A 119 1.20 40.07 -4.85
N LYS A 120 1.66 41.31 -4.63
CA LYS A 120 2.77 41.62 -3.72
C LYS A 120 2.41 41.30 -2.25
N ASN A 121 1.17 41.56 -1.84
CA ASN A 121 0.76 41.44 -0.43
C ASN A 121 0.00 40.14 -0.11
N LYS A 122 -0.37 39.33 -1.12
CA LYS A 122 -1.28 38.15 -1.08
C LYS A 122 -2.72 38.45 -0.63
N LYS A 123 -2.89 39.24 0.43
CA LYS A 123 -4.16 39.72 0.98
C LYS A 123 -3.99 41.19 1.41
N ILE A 124 -4.92 42.06 1.04
CA ILE A 124 -4.86 43.49 1.36
C ILE A 124 -6.27 44.06 1.54
N THR A 125 -6.47 44.99 2.49
CA THR A 125 -7.78 45.61 2.67
C THR A 125 -8.04 46.69 1.62
N GLN A 126 -9.32 46.92 1.30
CA GLN A 126 -9.73 47.95 0.35
C GLN A 126 -9.29 49.35 0.81
N SER A 127 -9.35 49.64 2.11
CA SER A 127 -8.83 50.90 2.67
C SER A 127 -7.33 51.10 2.47
N MET A 128 -6.54 50.01 2.49
CA MET A 128 -5.09 50.10 2.27
C MET A 128 -4.75 50.24 0.79
N LEU A 129 -5.53 49.61 -0.11
CA LEU A 129 -5.45 49.86 -1.55
C LEU A 129 -5.79 51.31 -1.90
N GLU A 130 -6.82 51.87 -1.26
CA GLU A 130 -7.24 53.27 -1.43
C GLU A 130 -6.10 54.23 -1.12
N LYS A 131 -5.45 54.04 0.04
CA LYS A 131 -4.28 54.83 0.47
C LYS A 131 -3.08 54.67 -0.47
N LYS A 132 -2.77 53.44 -0.89
CA LYS A 132 -1.57 53.16 -1.72
C LYS A 132 -1.71 53.64 -3.17
N LEU A 133 -2.92 53.61 -3.72
CA LEU A 133 -3.18 54.00 -5.11
C LEU A 133 -3.66 55.45 -5.25
N ASN A 134 -3.88 56.14 -4.13
CA ASN A 134 -4.47 57.48 -4.09
C ASN A 134 -5.73 57.59 -4.98
N MET A 135 -6.63 56.61 -4.86
CA MET A 135 -7.82 56.49 -5.70
C MET A 135 -9.09 56.69 -4.86
N PRO A 136 -10.13 57.41 -5.33
CA PRO A 136 -11.40 57.51 -4.62
C PRO A 136 -12.05 56.14 -4.37
N LYS A 137 -12.61 55.94 -3.16
CA LYS A 137 -13.28 54.70 -2.74
C LYS A 137 -14.26 54.12 -3.78
N SER A 138 -15.07 54.97 -4.40
CA SER A 138 -16.07 54.57 -5.40
C SER A 138 -15.43 54.02 -6.67
N SER A 139 -14.38 54.67 -7.19
CA SER A 139 -13.59 54.21 -8.33
C SER A 139 -12.88 52.89 -8.02
N LEU A 140 -12.28 52.78 -6.83
CA LEU A 140 -11.62 51.56 -6.40
C LEU A 140 -12.61 50.39 -6.31
N SER A 141 -13.79 50.62 -5.71
CA SER A 141 -14.83 49.60 -5.60
C SER A 141 -15.26 49.08 -6.97
N ARG A 142 -15.54 49.96 -7.94
CA ARG A 142 -15.92 49.56 -9.31
C ARG A 142 -14.84 48.71 -9.98
N ASN A 143 -13.56 49.07 -9.82
CA ASN A 143 -12.45 48.29 -10.37
C ASN A 143 -12.31 46.92 -9.71
N ILE A 144 -12.43 46.86 -8.38
CA ILE A 144 -12.44 45.60 -7.63
C ILE A 144 -13.60 44.72 -8.11
N ASP A 145 -14.82 45.27 -8.22
CA ASP A 145 -15.99 44.52 -8.66
C ASP A 145 -15.83 43.96 -10.07
N SER A 146 -15.21 44.73 -10.99
CA SER A 146 -14.86 44.23 -12.33
C SER A 146 -13.85 43.07 -12.28
N LEU A 147 -12.81 43.17 -11.45
CA LEU A 147 -11.82 42.10 -11.27
C LEU A 147 -12.41 40.85 -10.58
N VAL A 148 -13.37 41.02 -9.68
CA VAL A 148 -14.14 39.94 -9.06
C VAL A 148 -15.02 39.25 -10.09
N LYS A 149 -15.74 40.02 -10.92
CA LYS A 149 -16.55 39.49 -12.04
C LYS A 149 -15.70 38.71 -13.05
N LYS A 150 -14.48 39.18 -13.33
CA LYS A 150 -13.50 38.46 -14.16
C LYS A 150 -12.88 37.22 -13.47
N ASN A 151 -13.28 36.89 -12.24
CA ASN A 151 -12.75 35.77 -11.44
C ASN A 151 -11.23 35.85 -11.16
N ILE A 152 -10.65 37.05 -11.15
CA ILE A 152 -9.21 37.26 -10.93
C ILE A 152 -8.89 37.43 -9.44
N ILE A 153 -9.73 38.18 -8.73
CA ILE A 153 -9.60 38.42 -7.29
C ILE A 153 -10.88 38.02 -6.55
N GLY A 154 -10.75 37.68 -5.28
CA GLY A 154 -11.85 37.55 -4.33
C GLY A 154 -11.96 38.78 -3.43
N LYS A 155 -13.17 39.04 -2.94
CA LYS A 155 -13.42 39.99 -1.85
C LYS A 155 -14.22 39.32 -0.74
N GLU A 156 -13.85 39.56 0.50
CA GLU A 156 -14.55 39.07 1.69
C GLU A 156 -14.70 40.22 2.69
N ARG A 157 -15.82 40.31 3.40
CA ARG A 157 -16.03 41.37 4.38
C ARG A 157 -15.18 41.11 5.62
N LYS A 158 -14.36 42.08 6.02
CA LYS A 158 -13.55 42.06 7.25
C LYS A 158 -13.79 43.34 8.05
N GLY A 159 -14.73 43.27 8.99
CA GLY A 159 -15.20 44.43 9.76
C GLY A 159 -15.90 45.46 8.87
N MET A 160 -15.43 46.70 8.90
CA MET A 160 -15.98 47.82 8.12
C MET A 160 -15.41 47.94 6.69
N THR A 161 -14.49 47.06 6.29
CA THR A 161 -13.86 47.07 4.96
C THR A 161 -13.89 45.69 4.32
N ASN A 162 -13.52 45.61 3.05
CA ASN A 162 -13.36 44.35 2.34
C ASN A 162 -11.88 43.95 2.32
N LEU A 163 -11.60 42.68 2.60
CA LEU A 163 -10.33 42.03 2.36
C LEU A 163 -10.30 41.51 0.93
N ILE A 164 -9.29 41.91 0.17
CA ILE A 164 -9.09 41.53 -1.23
C ILE A 164 -7.95 40.53 -1.31
N PHE A 165 -8.13 39.45 -2.07
CA PHE A 165 -7.16 38.37 -2.21
C PHE A 165 -7.19 37.75 -3.62
N LEU A 166 -6.16 37.01 -3.99
CA LEU A 166 -6.13 36.28 -5.27
C LEU A 166 -7.01 35.02 -5.21
N LYS A 167 -7.78 34.79 -6.27
CA LYS A 167 -8.67 33.63 -6.40
C LYS A 167 -7.97 32.42 -7.03
#